data_AF-A0A1E7KMF8-F1
#
_entry.id   AF-A0A1E7KMF8-F1
#
_cell.length_a   1.000
_cell.length_b   1.000
_cell.length_c   1.000
_cell.angle_alpha   90.00
_cell.angle_beta   90.00
_cell.angle_gamma   90.00
#
_symmetry.space_group_name_H-M   'P 1'
#
loop_
_entity.id
_entity.type
_entity.pdbx_description
1 polymer ?
#
loop_
_entity_poly.entity_id
_entity_poly.type
_entity_poly.pdbx_seq_one_letter_code
_entity_poly.pdbx_strand_id
1 'polypeptide(L)' 'MPVYCCRCGGATEDTVLVRVIETMSGPMRGNYACEPCGKWYGARPDAPDWLRRDLLRREIAGQS' A
#
# COMPACT_ATOMS: atom_id res chain seq x y z
N MET A 1 1.39 17.00 -2.92
CA MET A 1 2.66 16.62 -2.27
C MET A 1 2.91 15.16 -2.59
N PRO A 2 3.96 14.82 -3.36
CA PRO A 2 4.26 13.42 -3.67
C PRO A 2 4.59 12.67 -2.39
N VAL A 3 4.06 11.46 -2.28
CA VAL A 3 4.44 10.53 -1.20
C VAL A 3 5.59 9.67 -1.72
N TYR A 4 6.56 9.39 -0.87
CA TYR A 4 7.68 8.51 -1.23
C TYR A 4 7.34 7.06 -0.90
N CYS A 5 7.55 6.17 -1.86
CA CYS A 5 7.38 4.74 -1.64
C CYS A 5 8.35 4.25 -0.56
N CYS A 6 7.82 3.59 0.47
CA CYS A 6 8.61 3.07 1.58
C CYS A 6 9.60 1.96 1.20
N ARG A 7 9.49 1.39 -0.02
CA ARG A 7 10.35 0.31 -0.52
C ARG A 7 11.42 0.81 -1.49
N CYS A 8 11.03 1.49 -2.56
CA CYS A 8 11.98 1.94 -3.59
C CYS A 8 12.42 3.40 -3.45
N GLY A 9 11.81 4.18 -2.54
CA GLY A 9 12.11 5.60 -2.37
C GLY A 9 11.62 6.51 -3.50
N GLY A 10 10.97 5.96 -4.54
CA GLY A 10 10.43 6.75 -5.63
C GLY A 10 9.24 7.62 -5.21
N ALA A 11 9.17 8.83 -5.73
CA ALA A 11 8.01 9.70 -5.61
C ALA A 11 6.82 9.11 -6.39
N THR A 12 5.63 9.15 -5.79
CA THR A 12 4.41 8.68 -6.43
C THR A 12 3.20 9.47 -5.96
N GLU A 13 2.22 9.62 -6.85
CA GLU A 13 0.92 10.20 -6.56
C GLU A 13 -0.13 9.12 -6.24
N ASP A 14 0.08 7.88 -6.72
CA ASP A 14 -0.75 6.74 -6.40
C ASP A 14 -0.07 5.84 -5.38
N THR A 15 -0.60 5.87 -4.17
CA THR A 15 -0.06 5.10 -3.04
C THR A 15 -0.98 3.97 -2.63
N VAL A 16 -0.36 2.85 -2.30
CA VAL A 16 -0.95 1.68 -1.67
C VAL A 16 -0.50 1.65 -0.22
N LEU A 17 -1.43 1.60 0.72
CA LEU A 17 -1.13 1.33 2.13
C LEU A 17 -0.66 -0.13 2.23
N VAL A 18 0.54 -0.39 2.76
CA VAL A 18 1.11 -1.75 2.82
C VAL A 18 1.32 -2.26 4.24
N ARG A 19 1.27 -1.37 5.23
CA ARG A 19 1.32 -1.73 6.64
C ARG A 19 0.58 -0.69 7.46
N VAL A 20 -0.26 -1.16 8.38
CA VAL A 20 -0.84 -0.34 9.44
C VAL A 20 0.08 -0.42 10.65
N ILE A 21 0.44 0.73 11.23
CA ILE A 21 1.21 0.83 12.45
C ILE A 21 0.24 1.27 13.55
N GLU A 22 -0.19 0.30 14.35
CA GLU A 22 -1.03 0.57 15.51
C GLU A 22 -0.15 1.09 16.65
N THR A 23 -0.29 2.37 16.96
CA THR A 23 0.23 2.96 18.19
C THR A 23 -0.93 3.16 19.15
N MET A 24 -0.85 2.63 20.37
CA MET A 24 -1.86 2.90 21.41
C MET A 24 -2.06 4.42 21.53
N SER A 25 -3.32 4.85 21.36
CA SER A 25 -3.86 6.23 21.44
C SER A 25 -3.41 7.30 20.42
N GLY A 26 -2.61 6.97 19.40
CA GLY A 26 -2.16 7.94 18.37
C GLY A 26 -2.87 7.83 17.01
N PRO A 27 -2.81 8.86 16.15
CA PRO A 27 -3.32 8.77 14.78
C PRO A 27 -2.61 7.63 14.05
N MET A 28 -3.41 6.70 13.53
CA MET A 28 -2.94 5.50 12.84
C MET A 28 -1.96 5.90 11.73
N ARG A 29 -0.68 5.54 11.88
CA ARG A 29 0.33 5.76 10.84
C ARG A 29 0.40 4.53 9.95
N GLY A 30 0.60 4.75 8.67
CA GLY A 30 0.72 3.70 7.66
C GLY A 30 2.02 3.82 6.89
N ASN A 31 2.57 2.68 6.44
CA ASN A 31 3.58 2.68 5.39
C ASN A 31 2.90 2.63 4.04
N TYR A 32 3.33 3.48 3.12
CA TYR A 32 2.77 3.61 1.78
C TYR A 32 3.81 3.21 0.72
N ALA A 33 3.38 2.52 -0.32
CA ALA A 33 4.21 2.11 -1.45
C ALA A 33 3.59 2.53 -2.78
N CYS A 34 4.40 2.70 -3.83
CA CYS A 34 3.87 2.79 -5.20
C CYS A 34 3.21 1.47 -5.60
N GLU A 35 2.29 1.51 -6.57
CA GLU A 35 1.50 0.34 -6.98
C GLU A 35 2.34 -0.93 -7.29
N PRO A 36 3.45 -0.88 -8.06
CA PRO A 36 4.27 -2.07 -8.30
C PRO A 36 4.87 -2.66 -7.02
N CYS A 37 5.30 -1.80 -6.09
CA CYS A 37 5.79 -2.24 -4.79
C CYS A 37 4.65 -2.72 -3.89
N GLY A 38 3.46 -2.13 -3.98
CA GLY A 38 2.25 -2.59 -3.31
C GLY A 38 1.87 -4.01 -3.72
N LYS A 39 1.88 -4.31 -5.02
CA LYS A 39 1.69 -5.66 -5.57
C LYS A 39 2.73 -6.65 -5.03
N TRP A 40 4.00 -6.22 -4.93
CA TRP A 40 5.04 -7.03 -4.31
C TRP A 40 4.72 -7.38 -2.84
N TYR A 41 4.25 -6.42 -2.04
CA TYR A 41 3.82 -6.70 -0.67
C TYR A 41 2.59 -7.62 -0.62
N GLY A 42 1.59 -7.41 -1.48
CA GLY A 42 0.36 -8.22 -1.53
C GLY A 42 0.58 -9.68 -1.94
N ALA A 43 1.62 -9.95 -2.74
CA ALA A 43 2.00 -11.29 -3.17
C ALA A 43 2.70 -12.12 -2.07
N ARG A 44 3.10 -11.50 -0.95
CA ARG A 44 3.77 -12.22 0.13
C ARG A 44 2.79 -13.14 0.86
N PRO A 45 3.24 -14.30 1.37
CA PRO A 45 2.38 -15.20 2.16
C PRO A 45 1.78 -14.53 3.40
N ASP A 46 2.57 -13.67 4.06
CA ASP A 46 2.22 -12.92 5.26
C ASP A 46 1.43 -11.62 4.98
N ALA A 47 1.09 -11.34 3.71
CA ALA A 47 0.33 -10.16 3.37
C ALA A 47 -1.06 -10.20 4.03
N PRO A 48 -1.50 -9.10 4.66
CA PRO A 48 -2.82 -9.07 5.28
C PRO A 48 -3.91 -9.04 4.20
N ASP A 49 -5.07 -9.64 4.50
CA ASP A 49 -6.16 -9.78 3.53
C ASP A 49 -6.69 -8.45 2.99
N TRP A 50 -6.69 -7.41 3.83
CA TRP A 50 -7.13 -6.08 3.40
C TRP A 50 -6.25 -5.51 2.27
N LEU A 51 -4.95 -5.79 2.27
CA LEU A 51 -4.03 -5.34 1.23
C LEU A 51 -4.32 -6.06 -0.10
N ARG A 52 -4.55 -7.38 -0.04
CA ARG A 52 -4.90 -8.18 -1.23
C ARG A 52 -6.21 -7.68 -1.86
N ARG A 53 -7.22 -7.40 -1.02
CA ARG A 53 -8.52 -6.88 -1.50
C ARG A 53 -8.41 -5.48 -2.08
N ASP A 54 -7.62 -4.59 -1.46
CA ASP A 54 -7.38 -3.23 -1.98
C ASP A 54 -6.73 -3.28 -3.37
N LEU A 55 -5.68 -4.10 -3.53
CA LEU A 55 -4.99 -4.29 -4.81
C LEU A 55 -5.92 -4.86 -5.89
N LEU A 56 -6.74 -5.86 -5.55
CA LEU A 56 -7.71 -6.42 -6.50
C LEU A 56 -8.74 -5.37 -6.93
N ARG A 57 -9.23 -4.55 -5.99
CA ARG A 57 -10.19 -3.47 -6.30
C ARG A 57 -9.59 -2.44 -7.25
N ARG A 58 -8.33 -2.06 -7.03
CA ARG A 58 -7.59 -1.12 -7.89
C ARG A 58 -7.36 -1.68 -9.28
N GLU A 59 -7.01 -2.96 -9.38
CA GLU A 59 -6.83 -3.65 -10.66
C GLU A 59 -8.13 -3.66 -11.49
N ILE A 60 -9.29 -3.88 -10.85
CA ILE A 60 -10.58 -3.80 -11.51
C ILE A 60 -10.90 -2.35 -11.95
N ALA A 61 -10.63 -1.36 -11.08
CA ALA A 61 -10.90 0.04 -11.37
C ALA A 61 -10.00 0.64 -12.47
N GLY A 62 -8.75 0.19 -12.59
CA GLY A 62 -7.81 0.62 -13.63
C GLY A 62 -8.01 -0.06 -14.99
N GLN A 63 -8.91 -1.05 -15.07
CA GLN A 63 -9.33 -1.70 -16.33
C GLN A 63 -10.59 -1.05 -16.95
N SER A 64 -11.03 0.09 -16.40
CA SER A 64 -12.22 0.83 -16.84
C SER A 64 -11.87 2.07 -17.66
#